data_AF-A0A6J5FA74-F1
#
_entry.id   AF-A0A6J5FA74-F1
#
_cell.length_a   1.000
_cell.length_b   1.000
_cell.length_c   1.000
_cell.angle_alpha   90.00
_cell.angle_beta   90.00
_cell.angle_gamma   90.00
#
_symmetry.space_group_name_H-M   'P 1'
#
loop_
_entity.id
_entity.type
_entity.pdbx_description
1 polymer ?
#
loop_
_entity_poly.entity_id
_entity_poly.type
_entity_poly.pdbx_seq_one_letter_code
_entity_poly.pdbx_strand_id
1 'polypeptide(L)'
;MPFEAAEATMWQLVQRHTGRVGYRRGVKSEGLLASPPVIDCSGWTALLLSRALQAHNVAAARAVFTDDDIAALHTWSERIIHEIGQRTGFVLQGTALTADALPRCATIGLKMGNPAWAANHPRPRGITHTVQIVRRPDDDAPFVSESFDGAVAGIRLTPLMQWLARAQPALDANEAWAVDAFRLASGAARGHQQGNVP
;
A
#
# COMPACT_ATOMS: atom_id res chain seq x y z
N MET A 1 6.26 -8.07 -17.81
CA MET A 1 5.66 -8.84 -16.66
C MET A 1 4.21 -8.41 -16.45
N PRO A 2 3.33 -9.19 -15.78
CA PRO A 2 2.02 -8.66 -15.39
C PRO A 2 2.22 -7.39 -14.55
N PHE A 3 1.49 -6.33 -14.87
CA PHE A 3 1.52 -5.02 -14.17
C PHE A 3 2.81 -4.19 -14.28
N GLU A 4 3.66 -4.41 -15.28
CA GLU A 4 4.93 -3.67 -15.46
C GLU A 4 4.78 -2.13 -15.44
N ALA A 5 3.77 -1.58 -16.12
CA ALA A 5 3.49 -0.13 -16.09
C ALA A 5 3.14 0.39 -14.69
N ALA A 6 2.47 -0.44 -13.88
CA ALA A 6 2.11 -0.10 -12.51
C ALA A 6 3.35 -0.06 -11.60
N GLU A 7 4.20 -1.07 -11.72
CA GLU A 7 5.44 -1.18 -10.95
C GLU A 7 6.42 -0.04 -11.29
N ALA A 8 6.59 0.25 -12.58
CA ALA A 8 7.40 1.37 -13.04
C ALA A 8 6.87 2.70 -12.50
N THR A 9 5.54 2.89 -12.48
CA THR A 9 4.92 4.11 -11.94
C THR A 9 5.17 4.26 -10.44
N MET A 10 5.00 3.19 -9.65
CA MET A 10 5.34 3.22 -8.22
C MET A 10 6.82 3.54 -8.02
N TRP A 11 7.71 2.92 -8.81
CA TRP A 11 9.14 3.16 -8.70
C TRP A 11 9.52 4.63 -9.00
N GLN A 12 8.96 5.22 -10.06
CA GLN A 12 9.18 6.61 -10.40
C GLN A 12 8.74 7.56 -9.27
N LEU A 13 7.61 7.27 -8.63
CA LEU A 13 7.14 8.04 -7.48
C LEU A 13 8.09 7.93 -6.29
N VAL A 14 8.53 6.73 -5.91
CA VAL A 14 9.47 6.57 -4.79
C VAL A 14 10.80 7.25 -5.08
N GLN A 15 11.33 7.17 -6.31
CA GLN A 15 12.57 7.86 -6.70
C GLN A 15 12.43 9.39 -6.62
N ARG A 16 11.25 9.92 -6.99
CA ARG A 16 10.98 11.35 -6.94
C ARG A 16 10.89 11.88 -5.52
N HIS A 17 10.29 11.13 -4.59
CA HIS A 17 9.89 11.68 -3.30
C HIS A 17 10.73 11.21 -2.10
N THR A 18 11.45 10.09 -2.20
CA THR A 18 12.31 9.58 -1.11
C THR A 18 13.35 10.63 -0.70
N GLY A 19 13.44 10.90 0.61
CA GLY A 19 14.37 11.88 1.18
C GLY A 19 14.05 13.35 0.87
N ARG A 20 12.93 13.64 0.19
CA ARG A 20 12.52 15.01 -0.20
C ARG A 20 11.19 15.45 0.42
N VAL A 21 10.43 14.52 0.99
CA VAL A 21 9.09 14.75 1.55
C VAL A 21 9.09 14.34 3.02
N GLY A 22 8.63 15.23 3.89
CA GLY A 22 8.49 14.99 5.32
C GLY A 22 7.22 14.22 5.69
N TYR A 23 7.10 13.85 6.96
CA TYR A 23 5.88 13.24 7.48
C TYR A 23 4.97 14.29 8.10
N ARG A 24 3.67 14.23 7.80
CA ARG A 24 2.65 14.94 8.57
C ARG A 24 1.38 14.10 8.63
N ARG A 25 1.03 13.66 9.83
CA ARG A 25 -0.18 12.87 10.12
C ARG A 25 -1.42 13.56 9.53
N GLY A 26 -2.28 12.78 8.87
CA GLY A 26 -3.55 13.25 8.32
C GLY A 26 -3.43 13.89 6.93
N VAL A 27 -2.22 14.23 6.48
CA VAL A 27 -2.02 14.86 5.16
C VAL A 27 -1.89 13.80 4.07
N LYS A 28 -2.64 13.96 2.98
CA LYS A 28 -2.62 13.04 1.84
C LYS A 28 -1.83 13.65 0.68
N SER A 29 -2.13 13.24 -0.56
CA SER A 29 -1.34 13.58 -1.74
C SER A 29 -1.29 15.08 -2.03
N GLU A 30 -2.29 15.86 -1.61
CA GLU A 30 -2.29 17.33 -1.68
C GLU A 30 -1.12 17.96 -0.90
N GLY A 31 -0.63 17.30 0.14
CA GLY A 31 0.53 17.76 0.91
C GLY A 31 1.85 17.76 0.14
N LEU A 32 1.92 17.06 -1.00
CA LEU A 32 3.08 17.10 -1.88
C LEU A 32 3.24 18.45 -2.60
N LEU A 33 2.21 19.29 -2.61
CA LEU A 33 2.25 20.65 -3.16
C LEU A 33 2.67 21.71 -2.13
N ALA A 34 2.78 21.33 -0.84
CA ALA A 34 3.20 22.24 0.21
C ALA A 34 4.72 22.52 0.16
N SER A 35 5.15 23.59 0.84
CA SER A 35 6.56 23.90 1.06
C SER A 35 6.83 24.07 2.56
N PRO A 36 7.55 23.13 3.22
CA PRO A 36 8.07 21.87 2.67
C PRO A 36 6.96 20.83 2.40
N PRO A 37 7.15 19.91 1.44
CA PRO A 37 6.16 18.89 1.12
C PRO A 37 6.08 17.84 2.21
N VAL A 38 4.87 17.39 2.53
CA VAL A 38 4.60 16.41 3.59
C VAL A 38 3.49 15.43 3.22
N ILE A 39 3.54 14.21 3.74
CA ILE A 39 2.48 13.21 3.56
C ILE A 39 2.48 12.18 4.69
N ASP A 40 1.34 11.63 5.07
CA ASP A 40 1.25 10.51 6.02
C ASP A 40 1.43 9.14 5.35
N CYS A 41 1.53 8.09 6.18
CA CYS A 41 1.75 6.71 5.71
C CYS A 41 0.66 6.23 4.76
N SER A 42 -0.61 6.40 5.14
CA SER A 42 -1.75 5.99 4.32
C SER A 42 -1.91 6.81 3.05
N GLY A 43 -1.63 8.11 3.09
CA GLY A 43 -1.64 8.99 1.93
C GLY A 43 -0.58 8.59 0.92
N TRP A 44 0.60 8.20 1.40
CA TRP A 44 1.67 7.70 0.54
C TRP A 44 1.31 6.36 -0.12
N THR A 45 0.84 5.39 0.66
CA THR A 45 0.39 4.09 0.13
C THR A 45 -0.76 4.25 -0.86
N ALA A 46 -1.77 5.07 -0.55
CA ALA A 46 -2.89 5.34 -1.44
C ALA A 46 -2.42 5.98 -2.76
N LEU A 47 -1.51 6.96 -2.70
CA LEU A 47 -0.94 7.58 -3.90
C LEU A 47 -0.21 6.55 -4.77
N LEU A 48 0.65 5.72 -4.18
CA LEU A 48 1.39 4.69 -4.92
C LEU A 48 0.43 3.74 -5.63
N LEU A 49 -0.51 3.15 -4.88
CA LEU A 49 -1.45 2.16 -5.42
C LEU A 49 -2.37 2.76 -6.48
N SER A 50 -3.06 3.87 -6.20
CA SER A 50 -3.99 4.49 -7.15
C SER A 50 -3.30 4.83 -8.47
N ARG A 51 -2.08 5.36 -8.43
CA ARG A 51 -1.31 5.65 -9.65
C ARG A 51 -0.86 4.39 -10.37
N ALA A 52 -0.51 3.34 -9.64
CA ALA A 52 -0.14 2.05 -10.23
C ALA A 52 -1.32 1.42 -11.00
N LEU A 53 -2.50 1.35 -10.36
CA LEU A 53 -3.71 0.77 -10.95
C LEU A 53 -4.15 1.57 -12.20
N GLN A 54 -4.15 2.90 -12.10
CA GLN A 54 -4.44 3.79 -13.23
C GLN A 54 -3.45 3.61 -14.38
N ALA A 55 -2.14 3.56 -14.10
CA ALA A 55 -1.12 3.35 -15.12
C ALA A 55 -1.29 2.00 -15.83
N HIS A 56 -1.70 0.96 -15.10
CA HIS A 56 -2.00 -0.33 -15.71
C HIS A 56 -3.22 -0.27 -16.63
N ASN A 57 -4.32 0.37 -16.20
CA ASN A 57 -5.50 0.56 -17.06
C ASN A 57 -5.15 1.29 -18.36
N VAL A 58 -4.34 2.35 -18.27
CA VAL A 58 -3.86 3.10 -19.43
C VAL A 58 -3.04 2.21 -20.35
N ALA A 59 -2.07 1.46 -19.82
CA ALA A 59 -1.24 0.56 -20.61
C ALA A 59 -2.03 -0.59 -21.24
N ALA A 60 -3.09 -1.07 -20.57
CA ALA A 60 -3.97 -2.12 -21.06
C ALA A 60 -5.05 -1.60 -22.04
N ALA A 61 -5.17 -0.27 -22.21
CA ALA A 61 -6.23 0.39 -22.98
C ALA A 61 -7.65 -0.06 -22.58
N ARG A 62 -7.86 -0.45 -21.32
CA ARG A 62 -9.15 -0.91 -20.77
C ARG A 62 -9.17 -0.79 -19.25
N ALA A 63 -10.36 -0.76 -18.66
CA ALA A 63 -10.55 -0.82 -17.21
C ALA A 63 -10.28 -2.24 -16.70
N VAL A 64 -9.05 -2.51 -16.24
CA VAL A 64 -8.68 -3.72 -15.50
C VAL A 64 -9.07 -3.58 -14.03
N PHE A 65 -8.84 -2.39 -13.49
CA PHE A 65 -9.26 -1.96 -12.16
C PHE A 65 -10.38 -0.93 -12.31
N THR A 66 -11.43 -1.02 -11.49
CA THR A 66 -12.56 -0.08 -11.55
C THR A 66 -12.23 1.23 -10.84
N ASP A 67 -13.01 2.28 -11.10
CA ASP A 67 -12.90 3.53 -10.35
C ASP A 67 -13.21 3.34 -8.86
N ASP A 68 -14.11 2.41 -8.52
CA ASP A 68 -14.43 2.03 -7.14
C ASP A 68 -13.24 1.34 -6.45
N ASP A 69 -12.52 0.48 -7.15
CA ASP A 69 -11.29 -0.13 -6.63
C ASP A 69 -10.23 0.92 -6.29
N ILE A 70 -10.08 1.94 -7.15
CA ILE A 70 -9.14 3.04 -6.92
C ILE A 70 -9.62 3.95 -5.79
N ALA A 71 -10.91 4.29 -5.76
CA ALA A 71 -11.52 5.15 -4.74
C ALA A 71 -11.39 4.53 -3.33
N ALA A 72 -11.57 3.21 -3.21
CA ALA A 72 -11.46 2.49 -1.94
C ALA A 72 -10.08 2.63 -1.25
N LEU A 73 -9.03 2.96 -2.00
CA LEU A 73 -7.67 3.15 -1.48
C LEU A 73 -7.49 4.50 -0.78
N HIS A 74 -8.33 5.50 -1.05
CA HIS A 74 -8.22 6.86 -0.51
C HIS A 74 -8.79 6.97 0.91
N THR A 75 -8.14 6.27 1.86
CA THR A 75 -8.59 6.16 3.25
C THR A 75 -7.40 6.00 4.22
N TRP A 76 -7.65 5.64 5.49
CA TRP A 76 -6.61 5.42 6.49
C TRP A 76 -6.04 4.00 6.45
N SER A 77 -4.85 3.81 7.04
CA SER A 77 -4.04 2.58 6.97
C SER A 77 -4.83 1.28 7.16
N GLU A 78 -5.60 1.17 8.25
CA GLU A 78 -6.41 -0.03 8.50
C GLU A 78 -7.48 -0.27 7.43
N ARG A 79 -8.16 0.79 6.99
CA ARG A 79 -9.23 0.66 6.01
C ARG A 79 -8.67 0.25 4.64
N ILE A 80 -7.49 0.71 4.25
CA ILE A 80 -6.80 0.23 3.03
C ILE A 80 -6.60 -1.29 3.08
N ILE A 81 -6.04 -1.80 4.18
CA ILE A 81 -5.82 -3.24 4.36
C ILE A 81 -7.15 -4.01 4.40
N HIS A 82 -8.18 -3.45 5.03
CA HIS A 82 -9.51 -4.04 5.08
C HIS A 82 -10.14 -4.13 3.68
N GLU A 83 -10.18 -3.03 2.92
CA GLU A 83 -10.77 -2.96 1.59
C GLU A 83 -10.12 -3.97 0.64
N ILE A 84 -8.79 -3.95 0.54
CA ILE A 84 -8.08 -4.87 -0.34
C ILE A 84 -8.32 -6.31 0.12
N GLY A 85 -8.19 -6.60 1.42
CA GLY A 85 -8.39 -7.95 1.96
C GLY A 85 -9.80 -8.49 1.72
N GLN A 86 -10.84 -7.66 1.92
CA GLN A 86 -12.23 -8.05 1.68
C GLN A 86 -12.51 -8.30 0.19
N ARG A 87 -12.09 -7.38 -0.68
CA ARG A 87 -12.35 -7.45 -2.13
C ARG A 87 -11.61 -8.60 -2.80
N THR A 88 -10.41 -8.92 -2.32
CA THR A 88 -9.54 -9.95 -2.93
C THR A 88 -9.62 -11.31 -2.25
N GLY A 89 -10.14 -11.37 -1.02
CA GLY A 89 -10.08 -12.57 -0.19
C GLY A 89 -8.66 -12.98 0.22
N PHE A 90 -7.65 -12.14 -0.02
CA PHE A 90 -6.25 -12.46 0.26
C PHE A 90 -5.71 -11.61 1.41
N VAL A 91 -5.31 -12.25 2.49
CA VAL A 91 -4.62 -11.64 3.63
C VAL A 91 -3.60 -12.64 4.18
N LEU A 92 -2.34 -12.24 4.28
CA LEU A 92 -1.34 -12.90 5.12
C LEU A 92 -1.29 -12.20 6.48
N GLN A 93 -0.92 -12.92 7.54
CA GLN A 93 -0.79 -12.36 8.89
C GLN A 93 0.45 -12.88 9.63
N GLY A 94 1.05 -12.01 10.44
CA GLY A 94 2.12 -12.35 11.37
C GLY A 94 3.31 -13.03 10.69
N THR A 95 3.72 -14.17 11.22
CA THR A 95 4.88 -14.93 10.74
C THR A 95 4.69 -15.55 9.35
N ALA A 96 3.49 -15.50 8.77
CA ALA A 96 3.27 -15.87 7.36
C ALA A 96 3.83 -14.83 6.36
N LEU A 97 4.18 -13.62 6.81
CA LEU A 97 4.80 -12.60 5.98
C LEU A 97 6.30 -12.89 5.82
N THR A 98 6.64 -13.81 4.93
CA THR A 98 8.03 -14.11 4.55
C THR A 98 8.38 -13.51 3.20
N ALA A 99 9.68 -13.37 2.90
CA ALA A 99 10.13 -12.86 1.61
C ALA A 99 9.60 -13.70 0.42
N ASP A 100 9.44 -15.01 0.62
CA ASP A 100 8.96 -15.94 -0.41
C ASP A 100 7.42 -15.96 -0.53
N ALA A 101 6.70 -15.70 0.57
CA ALA A 101 5.24 -15.72 0.59
C ALA A 101 4.61 -14.38 0.17
N LEU A 102 5.34 -13.28 0.35
CA LEU A 102 4.82 -11.93 0.08
C LEU A 102 4.54 -11.74 -1.42
N PRO A 103 3.34 -11.21 -1.77
CA PRO A 103 3.09 -10.70 -3.10
C PRO A 103 4.15 -9.68 -3.50
N ARG A 104 4.48 -9.68 -4.79
CA ARG A 104 5.50 -8.83 -5.40
C ARG A 104 5.35 -7.34 -5.06
N CYS A 105 4.11 -6.87 -5.00
CA CYS A 105 3.72 -5.50 -4.67
C CYS A 105 2.76 -5.48 -3.47
N ALA A 106 3.02 -6.29 -2.45
CA ALA A 106 2.15 -6.33 -1.28
C ALA A 106 2.04 -4.98 -0.57
N THR A 107 0.85 -4.69 -0.06
CA THR A 107 0.63 -3.62 0.91
C THR A 107 0.61 -4.24 2.29
N ILE A 108 1.38 -3.69 3.23
CA ILE A 108 1.49 -4.24 4.59
C ILE A 108 0.95 -3.21 5.58
N GLY A 109 0.05 -3.64 6.46
CA GLY A 109 -0.41 -2.90 7.63
C GLY A 109 0.29 -3.39 8.89
N LEU A 110 0.65 -2.47 9.76
CA LEU A 110 1.26 -2.75 11.06
C LEU A 110 0.45 -2.10 12.17
N LYS A 111 0.24 -2.84 13.25
CA LYS A 111 -0.15 -2.26 14.53
C LYS A 111 1.11 -1.78 15.23
N MET A 112 1.32 -0.47 15.22
CA MET A 112 2.46 0.19 15.86
C MET A 112 1.98 1.10 16.98
N GLY A 113 2.39 0.78 18.20
CA GLY A 113 2.00 1.52 19.39
C GLY A 113 0.48 1.51 19.65
N ASN A 114 0.06 2.36 20.59
CA ASN A 114 -1.36 2.56 20.92
C ASN A 114 -1.66 4.05 21.11
N PRO A 115 -1.58 4.87 20.05
CA PRO A 115 -1.77 6.29 20.20
C PRO A 115 -3.24 6.62 20.47
N ALA A 116 -3.51 7.64 21.29
CA ALA A 116 -4.87 8.00 21.70
C ALA A 116 -5.84 8.23 20.53
N TRP A 117 -5.36 8.78 19.40
CA TRP A 117 -6.18 8.96 18.19
C TRP A 117 -6.64 7.65 17.54
N ALA A 118 -5.97 6.52 17.81
CA ALA A 118 -6.37 5.22 17.27
C ALA A 118 -7.71 4.73 17.85
N ALA A 119 -8.18 5.31 18.97
CA ALA A 119 -9.47 5.01 19.58
C ALA A 119 -10.68 5.60 18.83
N ASN A 120 -10.46 6.52 17.88
CA ASN A 120 -11.54 7.35 17.33
C ASN A 120 -12.45 6.64 16.30
N HIS A 121 -12.10 5.42 15.86
CA HIS A 121 -12.93 4.59 14.97
C HIS A 121 -12.73 3.10 15.27
N PRO A 122 -13.69 2.21 14.93
CA PRO A 122 -13.48 0.77 15.03
C PRO A 122 -12.25 0.37 14.21
N ARG A 123 -11.22 -0.09 14.91
CA ARG A 123 -10.00 -0.65 14.34
C ARG A 123 -9.88 -2.11 14.77
N PRO A 124 -10.63 -3.05 14.17
CA PRO A 124 -10.57 -4.47 14.53
C PRO A 124 -9.15 -5.03 14.65
N ARG A 125 -8.21 -4.55 13.81
CA ARG A 125 -6.80 -5.00 13.81
C ARG A 125 -5.85 -4.02 14.49
N GLY A 126 -6.30 -2.82 14.83
CA GLY A 126 -5.45 -1.80 15.46
C GLY A 126 -4.32 -1.30 14.55
N ILE A 127 -4.47 -1.38 13.23
CA ILE A 127 -3.44 -0.96 12.28
C ILE A 127 -3.29 0.57 12.35
N THR A 128 -2.08 1.02 12.68
CA THR A 128 -1.73 2.44 12.80
C THR A 128 -0.75 2.90 11.74
N HIS A 129 -0.06 1.97 11.07
CA HIS A 129 0.91 2.25 10.03
C HIS A 129 0.70 1.35 8.81
N THR A 130 1.04 1.83 7.62
CA THR A 130 1.00 1.03 6.39
C THR A 130 2.19 1.37 5.50
N VAL A 131 2.63 0.38 4.74
CA VAL A 131 3.77 0.44 3.84
C VAL A 131 3.44 -0.28 2.53
N GLN A 132 4.22 -0.01 1.49
CA GLN A 132 4.04 -0.59 0.17
C GLN A 132 5.33 -1.24 -0.31
N ILE A 133 5.27 -2.49 -0.77
CA ILE A 133 6.39 -3.11 -1.48
C ILE A 133 6.46 -2.55 -2.90
N VAL A 134 7.65 -2.14 -3.30
CA VAL A 134 8.00 -1.64 -4.64
C VAL A 134 9.26 -2.33 -5.12
N ARG A 135 9.52 -2.34 -6.43
CA ARG A 135 10.71 -2.96 -7.02
C ARG A 135 11.44 -2.02 -7.93
N ARG A 136 12.76 -2.10 -7.89
CA ARG A 136 13.64 -1.35 -8.79
C ARG A 136 13.60 -2.01 -10.18
N PRO A 137 13.30 -1.27 -11.26
CA PRO A 137 13.22 -1.83 -12.60
C PRO A 137 14.52 -2.47 -13.10
N ASP A 138 15.67 -1.92 -12.70
CA ASP A 138 16.97 -2.31 -13.28
C ASP A 138 17.41 -3.73 -12.89
N ASP A 139 17.15 -4.13 -11.64
CA ASP A 139 17.65 -5.39 -11.07
C ASP A 139 16.58 -6.17 -10.29
N ASP A 140 15.33 -5.75 -10.41
CA ASP A 140 14.18 -6.33 -9.75
C ASP A 140 14.22 -6.34 -8.21
N ALA A 141 15.14 -5.59 -7.60
CA ALA A 141 15.35 -5.65 -6.15
C ALA A 141 14.11 -5.13 -5.38
N PRO A 142 13.60 -5.88 -4.38
CA PRO A 142 12.43 -5.48 -3.61
C PRO A 142 12.79 -4.53 -2.45
N PHE A 143 11.98 -3.49 -2.32
CA PHE A 143 12.05 -2.50 -1.26
C PHE A 143 10.69 -2.27 -0.65
N VAL A 144 10.69 -1.85 0.62
CA VAL A 144 9.53 -1.30 1.30
C VAL A 144 9.63 0.22 1.26
N SER A 145 8.61 0.85 0.69
CA SER A 145 8.42 2.29 0.74
C SER A 145 7.37 2.66 1.77
N GLU A 146 7.67 3.67 2.58
CA GLU A 146 6.78 4.14 3.64
C GLU A 146 7.02 5.64 3.90
N SER A 147 5.98 6.34 4.37
CA SER A 147 6.14 7.66 5.00
C SER A 147 5.99 7.48 6.52
N PHE A 148 7.03 7.80 7.29
CA PHE A 148 7.10 7.46 8.71
C PHE A 148 7.51 8.64 9.58
N ASP A 149 6.96 8.71 10.79
CA ASP A 149 7.31 9.68 11.83
C ASP A 149 8.46 9.11 12.70
N GLY A 150 9.70 9.26 12.23
CA GLY A 150 10.88 8.71 12.89
C GLY A 150 12.07 9.66 12.89
N ALA A 151 13.25 9.16 13.27
CA ALA A 151 14.49 9.95 13.36
C ALA A 151 14.79 10.75 12.09
N VAL A 152 14.47 10.18 10.92
CA VAL A 152 14.32 10.91 9.66
C VAL A 152 12.86 10.79 9.26
N ALA A 153 12.10 11.86 9.47
CA ALA A 153 10.67 11.89 9.20
C ALA A 153 10.39 12.03 7.70
N GLY A 154 9.45 11.23 7.19
CA GLY A 154 8.99 11.30 5.80
C GLY A 154 9.20 10.03 4.99
N ILE A 155 9.25 10.19 3.67
CA ILE A 155 9.31 9.06 2.74
C ILE A 155 10.71 8.45 2.74
N ARG A 156 10.76 7.14 3.01
CA ARG A 156 11.98 6.33 2.96
C ARG A 156 11.77 5.06 2.15
N LEU A 157 12.90 4.49 1.73
CA LEU A 157 12.99 3.23 1.01
C LEU A 157 13.95 2.30 1.77
N THR A 158 13.49 1.10 2.13
CA THR A 158 14.29 0.11 2.88
C THR A 158 14.32 -1.21 2.10
N PRO A 159 15.47 -1.85 1.89
CA PRO A 159 15.51 -3.19 1.29
C PRO A 159 14.58 -4.16 2.02
N LEU A 160 13.82 -4.98 1.30
CA LEU A 160 12.76 -5.83 1.89
C LEU A 160 13.28 -6.69 3.05
N MET A 161 14.43 -7.35 2.88
CA MET A 161 15.01 -8.20 3.93
C MET A 161 15.38 -7.40 5.19
N GLN A 162 15.91 -6.18 5.01
CA GLN A 162 16.22 -5.31 6.13
C GLN A 162 14.94 -4.82 6.82
N TRP A 163 13.88 -4.55 6.05
CA TRP A 163 12.59 -4.15 6.62
C TRP A 163 11.93 -5.29 7.39
N LEU A 164 11.92 -6.52 6.84
CA LEU A 164 11.38 -7.70 7.52
C LEU A 164 12.09 -7.96 8.85
N ALA A 165 13.42 -7.87 8.88
CA ALA A 165 14.19 -8.00 10.11
C ALA A 165 13.80 -6.95 11.18
N ARG A 166 13.51 -5.71 10.77
CA ARG A 166 13.02 -4.66 11.68
C ARG A 166 11.58 -4.88 12.12
N ALA A 167 10.75 -5.45 11.26
CA ALA A 167 9.35 -5.74 11.52
C ALA A 167 9.13 -7.02 12.36
N GLN A 168 10.17 -7.84 12.55
CA GLN A 168 10.08 -9.15 13.21
C GLN A 168 9.28 -9.14 14.53
N PRO A 169 9.47 -8.19 15.46
CA PRO A 169 8.67 -8.17 16.69
C PRO A 169 7.15 -8.07 16.44
N ALA A 170 6.73 -7.31 15.43
CA ALA A 170 5.32 -7.20 15.05
C ALA A 170 4.83 -8.47 14.31
N LEU A 171 5.71 -9.12 13.53
CA LEU A 171 5.38 -10.40 12.88
C LEU A 171 5.13 -11.49 13.93
N ASP A 172 6.02 -11.61 14.91
CA ASP A 172 5.93 -12.58 16.01
C ASP A 172 4.70 -12.33 16.89
N ALA A 173 4.32 -11.07 17.09
CA ALA A 173 3.13 -10.68 17.84
C ALA A 173 1.81 -10.85 17.06
N ASN A 174 1.84 -11.33 15.81
CA ASN A 174 0.67 -11.35 14.90
C ASN A 174 0.04 -9.96 14.64
N GLU A 175 0.87 -8.92 14.68
CA GLU A 175 0.50 -7.50 14.56
C GLU A 175 0.82 -6.90 13.18
N ALA A 176 0.94 -7.76 12.17
CA ALA A 176 1.18 -7.38 10.78
C ALA A 176 0.24 -8.13 9.83
N TRP A 177 -0.23 -7.45 8.78
CA TRP A 177 -1.11 -8.01 7.77
C TRP A 177 -0.69 -7.56 6.38
N ALA A 178 -0.51 -8.50 5.45
CA ALA A 178 -0.19 -8.19 4.06
C ALA A 178 -1.36 -8.53 3.14
N VAL A 179 -1.61 -7.66 2.16
CA VAL A 179 -2.67 -7.78 1.15
C VAL A 179 -2.10 -7.48 -0.24
N ASP A 180 -2.86 -7.82 -1.29
CA ASP A 180 -2.42 -7.68 -2.69
C ASP A 180 -3.46 -6.93 -3.53
N ALA A 181 -3.26 -5.63 -3.73
CA ALA A 181 -4.17 -4.80 -4.52
C ALA A 181 -4.26 -5.24 -5.99
N PHE A 182 -3.24 -5.90 -6.53
CA PHE A 182 -3.24 -6.31 -7.94
C PHE A 182 -4.18 -7.49 -8.21
N ARG A 183 -4.61 -8.22 -7.16
CA ARG A 183 -5.66 -9.24 -7.27
C ARG A 183 -7.05 -8.66 -7.54
N LEU A 184 -7.25 -7.36 -7.39
CA LEU A 184 -8.51 -6.69 -7.77
C LEU A 184 -8.81 -6.86 -9.27
N ALA A 185 -7.77 -7.01 -10.11
CA ALA A 185 -7.91 -7.33 -11.53
C ALA A 185 -8.71 -8.61 -11.81
N SER A 186 -8.63 -9.59 -10.91
CA SER A 186 -9.40 -10.85 -10.99
C SER A 186 -10.84 -10.70 -10.51
N GLY A 187 -11.13 -9.66 -9.72
CA GLY A 187 -12.47 -9.33 -9.22
C GLY A 187 -13.32 -8.55 -10.23
N ALA A 188 -12.69 -7.73 -11.08
CA ALA A 188 -13.35 -6.93 -12.11
C ALA A 188 -14.16 -7.77 -13.13
N ALA A 189 -13.83 -9.05 -13.30
CA ALA A 189 -14.61 -9.99 -14.12
C ALA A 189 -16.03 -10.26 -13.56
N ARG A 190 -16.33 -9.91 -12.30
CA ARG A 190 -17.63 -10.16 -11.66
C ARG A 190 -18.67 -9.05 -11.91
N GLY A 191 -18.26 -7.89 -12.43
CA GLY A 191 -19.15 -6.73 -12.65
C GLY A 191 -20.02 -6.79 -13.92
N HIS A 192 -19.72 -7.70 -14.87
CA HIS A 192 -20.45 -7.81 -16.13
C HIS A 192 -21.47 -8.97 -16.20
N GLN A 193 -21.65 -9.74 -15.12
CA GLN A 193 -22.60 -10.88 -15.11
C GLN A 193 -23.84 -10.68 -14.22
N GLN A 194 -24.04 -9.53 -13.58
CA GLN A 194 -25.29 -9.21 -12.87
C GLN A 194 -26.12 -8.22 -13.67
N GLY A 195 -26.73 -8.71 -14.74
CA GLY A 195 -27.56 -7.89 -15.63
C GLY A 195 -28.21 -8.71 -16.74
N ASN A 196 -28.74 -9.88 -16.41
CA ASN A 196 -29.85 -10.51 -17.13
C ASN A 196 -30.22 -11.81 -16.42
N VAL A 197 -31.33 -11.78 -15.69
CA VAL A 197 -32.16 -12.96 -15.46
C VAL A 197 -33.58 -12.54 -15.89
N PRO A 198 -34.25 -13.34 -16.73
CA PRO A 198 -35.54 -13.03 -17.34
C PRO A 198 -36.69 -12.86 -16.35
#